data_AF-A0A940MR40-F1
#
_entry.id   AF-A0A940MR40-F1
#
_cell.length_a   1.000
_cell.length_b   1.000
_cell.length_c   1.000
_cell.angle_alpha   90.00
_cell.angle_beta   90.00
_cell.angle_gamma   90.00
#
_symmetry.space_group_name_H-M   'P 1'
#
loop_
_entity.id
_entity.type
_entity.pdbx_description
1 polymer ?
#
loop_
_entity_poly.entity_id
_entity_poly.type
_entity_poly.pdbx_seq_one_letter_code
_entity_poly.pdbx_strand_id
1 'polypeptide(L)'
;MPEDPDLSVVLCVLAGALAIAAGALGALNLDPAFTGLLGVLVVLRICWLDDNIANDLLDRDHLPQSYLNAQARQRMVEIMLLGKPWGEVDLSPGLVATRMRAEAQVWSAVIVSGCAALLADTAPFGVGVSLVLALGGFLLAFRMADRISATLWLVECGRALPRRDLLQRPGWALLRRRYR
;
A
#
# COMPACT_ATOMS: atom_id res chain seq x y z
N MET A 1 -16.32 -9.23 13.00
CA MET A 1 -16.30 -10.08 11.79
C MET A 1 -17.07 -9.36 10.70
N PRO A 2 -16.67 -9.47 9.42
CA PRO A 2 -17.41 -8.85 8.32
C PRO A 2 -18.85 -9.37 8.28
N GLU A 3 -19.81 -8.48 8.00
CA GLU A 3 -21.24 -8.81 7.91
C GLU A 3 -21.54 -9.73 6.70
N ASP A 4 -20.74 -9.62 5.64
CA ASP A 4 -20.74 -10.49 4.46
C ASP A 4 -19.30 -10.80 4.02
N PRO A 5 -18.78 -12.01 4.30
CA PRO A 5 -17.39 -12.36 4.01
C PRO A 5 -17.08 -12.37 2.51
N ASP A 6 -18.04 -12.75 1.66
CA ASP A 6 -17.81 -12.88 0.22
C ASP A 6 -17.71 -11.48 -0.42
N LEU A 7 -18.59 -10.56 0.00
CA LEU A 7 -18.53 -9.16 -0.43
C LEU A 7 -17.21 -8.50 -0.01
N SER A 8 -16.77 -8.72 1.23
CA SER A 8 -15.52 -8.16 1.75
C SER A 8 -14.28 -8.66 0.99
N VAL A 9 -14.22 -9.93 0.60
CA VAL A 9 -13.13 -10.44 -0.26
C VAL A 9 -13.14 -9.75 -1.62
N VAL A 10 -14.31 -9.63 -2.25
CA VAL A 10 -14.45 -8.98 -3.57
C VAL A 10 -13.98 -7.52 -3.50
N LEU A 11 -14.38 -6.78 -2.46
CA LEU A 11 -13.94 -5.40 -2.27
C LEU A 11 -12.41 -5.29 -2.08
N CYS A 12 -11.79 -6.23 -1.37
CA CYS A 12 -10.33 -6.28 -1.20
C CYS A 12 -9.61 -6.54 -2.52
N VAL A 13 -10.17 -7.38 -3.40
CA VAL A 13 -9.63 -7.62 -4.75
C VAL A 13 -9.78 -6.39 -5.63
N LEU A 14 -10.97 -5.76 -5.62
CA LEU A 14 -11.23 -4.53 -6.36
C LEU A 14 -10.29 -3.40 -5.92
N ALA A 15 -10.02 -3.25 -4.62
CA ALA A 15 -9.08 -2.25 -4.12
C ALA A 15 -7.66 -2.43 -4.69
N GLY A 16 -7.17 -3.67 -4.76
CA GLY A 16 -5.87 -3.99 -5.37
C GLY A 16 -5.84 -3.65 -6.87
N ALA A 17 -6.89 -4.03 -7.61
CA ALA A 17 -7.01 -3.73 -9.03
C ALA A 17 -7.10 -2.21 -9.31
N LEU A 18 -7.87 -1.48 -8.49
CA LEU A 18 -7.99 -0.03 -8.56
C LEU A 18 -6.66 0.68 -8.33
N ALA A 19 -5.83 0.18 -7.40
CA ALA A 19 -4.49 0.73 -7.18
C ALA A 19 -3.60 0.60 -8.43
N ILE A 20 -3.61 -0.56 -9.08
CA ILE A 20 -2.87 -0.79 -10.33
C ILE A 20 -3.38 0.16 -11.42
N ALA A 21 -4.70 0.23 -11.61
CA ALA A 21 -5.34 1.08 -12.60
C ALA A 21 -5.03 2.57 -12.36
N ALA A 22 -5.10 3.03 -11.11
CA ALA A 22 -4.79 4.40 -10.74
C ALA A 22 -3.33 4.77 -11.07
N GLY A 23 -2.37 3.90 -10.79
CA GLY A 23 -0.97 4.12 -11.12
C GLY A 23 -0.72 4.19 -12.63
N ALA A 24 -1.26 3.23 -13.38
CA ALA A 24 -1.10 3.16 -14.83
C ALA A 24 -1.77 4.36 -15.53
N LEU A 25 -3.05 4.64 -15.21
CA LEU A 25 -3.77 5.76 -15.79
C LEU A 25 -3.17 7.10 -15.38
N GLY A 26 -2.79 7.26 -14.12
CA GLY A 26 -2.13 8.46 -13.63
C GLY A 26 -0.85 8.75 -14.40
N ALA A 27 0.00 7.74 -14.59
CA ALA A 27 1.26 7.93 -15.29
C ALA A 27 1.10 8.29 -16.78
N LEU A 28 0.07 7.76 -17.45
CA LEU A 28 -0.20 8.03 -18.87
C LEU A 28 -0.92 9.35 -19.14
N ASN A 29 -1.67 9.88 -18.17
CA ASN A 29 -2.49 11.08 -18.37
C ASN A 29 -1.89 12.35 -17.75
N LEU A 30 -0.89 12.23 -16.88
CA LEU A 30 -0.24 13.36 -16.24
C LEU A 30 1.03 13.76 -17.00
N ASP A 31 1.36 15.05 -16.90
CA ASP A 31 2.63 15.56 -17.42
C ASP A 31 3.82 14.82 -16.77
N PRO A 32 4.87 14.44 -17.54
CA PRO A 32 6.01 13.69 -17.03
C PRO A 32 6.67 14.30 -15.78
N ALA A 33 6.76 15.63 -15.69
CA ALA A 33 7.33 16.31 -14.54
C ALA A 33 6.48 16.11 -13.28
N PHE A 34 5.15 16.18 -13.43
CA PHE A 34 4.20 15.91 -12.34
C PHE A 34 4.22 14.43 -11.94
N THR A 35 4.26 13.51 -12.91
CA THR A 35 4.38 12.07 -12.65
C THR A 35 5.67 11.74 -11.88
N GLY A 36 6.79 12.33 -12.28
CA GLY A 36 8.07 12.20 -11.57
C GLY A 36 7.99 12.72 -10.12
N LEU A 37 7.40 13.91 -9.91
CA LEU A 37 7.22 14.48 -8.57
C LEU A 37 6.33 13.61 -7.69
N LEU A 38 5.20 13.14 -8.21
CA LEU A 38 4.31 12.21 -7.50
C LEU A 38 5.04 10.90 -7.17
N GLY A 39 5.84 10.38 -8.09
CA GLY A 39 6.69 9.21 -7.84
C GLY A 39 7.61 9.41 -6.64
N VAL A 40 8.31 10.55 -6.55
CA VAL A 40 9.16 10.89 -5.40
C VAL A 40 8.35 10.97 -4.10
N LEU A 41 7.20 11.66 -4.11
CA LEU A 41 6.34 11.79 -2.95
C LEU A 41 5.82 10.44 -2.46
N VAL A 42 5.45 9.55 -3.38
CA VAL A 42 4.97 8.21 -3.04
C VAL A 42 6.12 7.36 -2.47
N VAL A 43 7.35 7.45 -3.00
CA VAL A 43 8.52 6.79 -2.39
C VAL A 43 8.78 7.30 -0.97
N LEU A 44 8.78 8.62 -0.76
CA LEU A 44 8.95 9.22 0.56
C LEU A 44 7.85 8.75 1.52
N ARG A 45 6.60 8.65 1.05
CA ARG A 45 5.47 8.13 1.82
C ARG A 45 5.69 6.69 2.23
N ILE A 46 6.13 5.82 1.32
CA ILE A 46 6.45 4.41 1.62
C ILE A 46 7.56 4.33 2.67
N CYS A 47 8.65 5.09 2.51
CA CYS A 47 9.75 5.13 3.48
C CYS A 47 9.28 5.57 4.88
N TRP A 48 8.46 6.61 4.94
CA TRP A 48 7.90 7.11 6.19
C TRP A 48 6.98 6.09 6.87
N LEU A 49 6.14 5.39 6.09
CA LEU A 49 5.28 4.32 6.62
C LEU A 49 6.10 3.16 7.17
N ASP A 50 7.11 2.70 6.44
CA ASP A 50 7.99 1.60 6.88
C ASP A 50 8.76 1.96 8.15
N ASP A 51 9.21 3.21 8.29
CA ASP A 51 9.92 3.69 9.48
C ASP A 51 9.01 3.72 10.71
N ASN A 52 7.79 4.23 10.56
CA ASN A 52 6.81 4.26 11.64
C ASN A 52 6.37 2.85 12.07
N ILE A 53 6.18 1.92 11.12
CA ILE A 53 5.87 0.52 11.46
C ILE A 53 7.00 -0.07 12.30
N ALA A 54 8.26 0.16 11.90
CA ALA A 54 9.44 -0.39 12.56
C ALA A 54 9.69 0.21 13.95
N ASN A 55 9.59 1.53 14.08
CA ASN A 55 10.06 2.25 15.27
C ASN A 55 8.93 2.61 16.25
N ASP A 56 7.70 2.84 15.78
CA ASP A 56 6.62 3.33 16.63
C ASP A 56 5.65 2.23 17.09
N LEU A 57 5.50 1.15 16.32
CA LEU A 57 4.38 0.21 16.48
C LEU A 57 4.76 -1.22 16.85
N LEU A 58 5.92 -1.72 16.41
CA LEU A 58 6.23 -3.16 16.44
C LEU A 58 6.56 -3.75 17.81
N ASP A 59 6.87 -2.91 18.80
CA ASP A 59 7.28 -3.32 20.15
C ASP A 59 6.55 -2.52 21.24
N ARG A 60 5.39 -1.93 20.92
CA ARG A 60 4.60 -1.18 21.90
C ARG A 60 3.36 -1.95 22.34
N ASP A 61 3.09 -1.92 23.64
CA ASP A 61 1.88 -2.48 24.22
C ASP A 61 0.66 -1.56 24.01
N HIS A 62 0.90 -0.26 23.83
CA HIS A 62 -0.14 0.77 23.69
C HIS A 62 0.18 1.73 22.56
N LEU A 63 -0.87 2.21 21.88
CA LEU A 63 -0.73 3.21 20.82
C LEU A 63 -0.33 4.57 21.40
N PRO A 64 0.61 5.30 20.76
CA PRO A 64 0.91 6.67 21.13
C PRO A 64 -0.31 7.60 20.92
N GLN A 65 -0.45 8.62 21.77
CA GLN A 65 -1.57 9.57 21.74
C GLN A 65 -1.73 10.27 20.38
N SER A 66 -0.64 10.48 19.65
CA SER A 66 -0.66 11.06 18.30
C SER A 66 -1.50 10.23 17.33
N TYR A 67 -1.41 8.90 17.39
CA TYR A 67 -2.19 7.99 16.54
C TYR A 67 -3.67 8.01 16.92
N LEU A 68 -3.98 8.03 18.22
CA LEU A 68 -5.35 8.13 18.72
C LEU A 68 -6.00 9.45 18.26
N ASN A 69 -5.28 10.57 18.37
CA ASN A 69 -5.76 11.88 17.95
C ASN A 69 -5.96 11.97 16.43
N ALA A 70 -5.06 11.37 15.64
CA ALA A 70 -5.18 11.33 14.18
C ALA A 70 -6.43 10.55 13.74
N GLN A 71 -6.68 9.41 14.38
CA GLN A 71 -7.85 8.60 14.08
C GLN A 71 -9.15 9.27 14.52
N ALA A 72 -9.14 9.99 15.65
CA ALA A 72 -10.31 10.79 16.07
C ALA A 72 -10.68 11.84 15.02
N ARG A 73 -9.68 12.52 14.43
CA ARG A 73 -9.91 13.46 13.32
C ARG A 73 -10.44 12.76 12.07
N GLN A 74 -9.88 11.59 11.74
CA GLN A 74 -10.35 10.81 10.60
C GLN A 74 -11.82 10.40 10.76
N ARG A 75 -12.21 9.91 11.95
CA ARG A 75 -13.61 9.61 12.27
C ARG A 75 -14.51 10.83 12.13
N MET A 76 -14.02 12.01 12.54
CA MET A 76 -14.77 13.26 12.38
C MET A 76 -15.03 13.59 10.91
N VAL A 77 -14.01 13.40 10.05
CA VAL A 77 -14.14 13.57 8.60
C VAL A 77 -15.08 12.52 7.99
N GLU A 78 -14.99 11.27 8.41
CA GLU A 78 -15.88 10.19 7.96
C GLU A 78 -17.34 10.46 8.34
N ILE A 79 -17.60 10.92 9.56
CA ILE A 79 -18.94 11.33 10.00
C ILE A 79 -19.43 12.51 9.17
N MET A 80 -18.57 13.49 8.89
CA MET A 80 -18.94 14.66 8.09
C MET A 80 -19.29 14.29 6.64
N LEU A 81 -18.56 13.34 6.03
CA LEU A 81 -18.75 12.96 4.63
C LEU A 81 -19.80 11.86 4.41
N LEU A 82 -19.90 10.90 5.33
CA LEU A 82 -20.68 9.66 5.16
C LEU A 82 -21.84 9.55 6.17
N GLY A 83 -21.95 10.47 7.13
CA GLY A 83 -23.05 10.53 8.10
C GLY A 83 -23.04 9.45 9.18
N LYS A 84 -22.11 8.48 9.13
CA LYS A 84 -21.94 7.44 10.15
C LYS A 84 -20.47 7.05 10.32
N PRO A 85 -19.98 6.83 11.56
CA PRO A 85 -18.64 6.31 11.77
C PRO A 85 -18.56 4.85 11.32
N TRP A 86 -17.46 4.48 10.67
CA TRP A 86 -17.15 3.08 10.40
C TRP A 86 -16.65 2.42 11.68
N GLY A 87 -17.51 1.64 12.35
CA GLY A 87 -17.21 0.62 13.39
C GLY A 87 -16.28 1.01 14.57
N GLU A 88 -16.58 0.49 15.76
CA GLU A 88 -15.57 0.46 16.83
C GLU A 88 -14.51 -0.59 16.50
N VAL A 89 -13.41 -0.15 15.89
CA VAL A 89 -12.26 -1.02 15.63
C VAL A 89 -11.36 -1.03 16.86
N ASP A 90 -11.08 -2.22 17.39
CA ASP A 90 -10.06 -2.42 18.42
C ASP A 90 -8.70 -1.90 17.97
N LEU A 91 -8.18 -0.96 18.76
CA LEU A 91 -6.99 -0.16 18.45
C LEU A 91 -5.72 -0.81 18.96
N SER A 92 -5.45 -2.03 18.49
CA SER A 92 -4.16 -2.65 18.78
C SER A 92 -3.05 -2.02 17.92
N PRO A 93 -1.85 -1.78 18.46
CA PRO A 93 -0.69 -1.32 17.68
C PRO A 93 -0.41 -2.19 16.45
N GLY A 94 -0.60 -3.51 16.58
CA GLY A 94 -0.45 -4.46 15.48
C GLY A 94 -1.46 -4.26 14.35
N LEU A 95 -2.72 -3.92 14.66
CA LEU A 95 -3.72 -3.61 13.63
C LEU A 95 -3.41 -2.30 12.91
N VAL A 96 -2.96 -1.28 13.64
CA VAL A 96 -2.51 -0.02 13.02
C VAL A 96 -1.31 -0.26 12.11
N ALA A 97 -0.32 -1.04 12.55
CA ALA A 97 0.82 -1.42 11.73
C ALA A 97 0.40 -2.18 10.46
N THR A 98 -0.59 -3.06 10.58
CA THR A 98 -1.15 -3.84 9.45
C THR A 98 -1.82 -2.91 8.44
N ARG A 99 -2.59 -1.92 8.89
CA ARG A 99 -3.21 -0.90 8.02
C ARG A 99 -2.16 -0.04 7.31
N MET A 100 -1.15 0.44 8.04
CA MET A 100 -0.05 1.21 7.45
C MET A 100 0.73 0.37 6.44
N ARG A 101 0.86 -0.94 6.70
CA ARG A 101 1.50 -1.87 5.77
C ARG A 101 0.67 -2.06 4.50
N ALA A 102 -0.66 -2.17 4.62
CA ALA A 102 -1.55 -2.20 3.47
C ALA A 102 -1.41 -0.92 2.62
N GLU A 103 -1.36 0.24 3.27
CA GLU A 103 -1.16 1.54 2.61
C GLU A 103 0.18 1.56 1.84
N ALA A 104 1.28 1.12 2.46
CA ALA A 104 2.58 1.05 1.81
C ALA A 104 2.58 0.11 0.58
N GLN A 105 1.87 -1.02 0.67
CA GLN A 105 1.72 -1.95 -0.46
C GLN A 105 0.92 -1.33 -1.61
N VAL A 106 -0.17 -0.61 -1.30
CA VAL A 106 -0.97 0.13 -2.30
C VAL A 106 -0.10 1.13 -3.04
N TRP A 107 0.62 1.98 -2.31
CA TRP A 107 1.53 2.97 -2.90
C TRP A 107 2.63 2.33 -3.75
N SER A 108 3.15 1.18 -3.32
CA SER A 108 4.14 0.45 -4.08
C SER A 108 3.57 -0.12 -5.39
N ALA A 109 2.34 -0.66 -5.35
CA ALA A 109 1.66 -1.16 -6.54
C ALA A 109 1.37 -0.03 -7.55
N VAL A 110 0.96 1.15 -7.06
CA VAL A 110 0.73 2.36 -7.86
C VAL A 110 2.00 2.80 -8.60
N ILE A 111 3.14 2.89 -7.91
CA ILE A 111 4.41 3.25 -8.56
C ILE A 111 4.81 2.20 -9.60
N VAL A 112 4.75 0.92 -9.25
CA VAL A 112 5.20 -0.16 -10.15
C VAL A 112 4.34 -0.20 -11.41
N SER A 113 3.02 -0.09 -11.29
CA SER A 113 2.13 -0.05 -12.46
C SER A 113 2.31 1.22 -13.29
N GLY A 114 2.54 2.37 -12.65
CA GLY A 114 2.87 3.62 -13.34
C GLY A 114 4.17 3.53 -14.14
N CYS A 115 5.24 2.99 -13.56
CA CYS A 115 6.49 2.75 -14.26
C CYS A 115 6.32 1.75 -15.42
N ALA A 116 5.55 0.68 -15.22
CA ALA A 116 5.26 -0.29 -16.28
C ALA A 116 4.50 0.35 -17.46
N ALA A 117 3.52 1.22 -17.16
CA ALA A 117 2.76 1.94 -18.17
C ALA A 117 3.66 2.90 -18.98
N LEU A 118 4.52 3.69 -18.31
CA LEU A 118 5.47 4.57 -18.97
C LEU A 118 6.47 3.82 -19.84
N LEU A 119 6.95 2.66 -19.40
CA LEU A 119 7.84 1.81 -20.21
C LEU A 119 7.15 1.32 -21.48
N ALA A 120 5.88 0.93 -21.39
CA ALA A 120 5.09 0.51 -22.55
C ALA A 120 4.83 1.66 -23.53
N ASP A 121 4.57 2.87 -23.03
CA ASP A 121 4.25 4.06 -23.82
C ASP A 121 5.48 4.68 -24.50
N THR A 122 6.55 4.93 -23.73
CA THR A 122 7.73 5.67 -24.21
C THR A 122 8.78 4.79 -24.89
N ALA A 123 8.73 3.47 -24.67
CA ALA A 123 9.65 2.47 -25.22
C ALA A 123 11.15 2.87 -25.22
N PRO A 124 11.73 3.33 -24.09
CA PRO A 124 13.04 3.99 -24.06
C PRO A 124 14.22 3.08 -24.41
N PHE A 125 14.03 1.75 -24.34
CA PHE A 125 15.05 0.74 -24.63
C PHE A 125 14.77 -0.01 -25.94
N GLY A 126 13.84 0.50 -26.76
CA GLY A 126 13.30 -0.17 -27.93
C GLY A 126 12.09 -1.05 -27.59
N VAL A 127 11.20 -1.22 -28.58
CA VAL A 127 9.85 -1.80 -28.40
C VAL A 127 9.90 -3.17 -27.72
N GLY A 128 10.76 -4.08 -28.17
CA GLY A 128 10.82 -5.45 -27.63
C GLY A 128 11.24 -5.49 -26.16
N VAL A 129 12.33 -4.79 -25.80
CA VAL A 129 12.86 -4.77 -24.43
C VAL A 129 11.89 -4.07 -23.49
N SER A 130 11.39 -2.90 -23.90
CA SER A 130 10.44 -2.12 -23.11
C SER A 130 9.13 -2.87 -22.85
N LEU A 131 8.61 -3.62 -23.83
CA LEU A 131 7.40 -4.41 -23.67
C LEU A 131 7.60 -5.59 -22.70
N VAL A 132 8.75 -6.27 -22.75
CA VAL A 132 9.10 -7.32 -21.78
C VAL A 132 9.22 -6.74 -20.37
N LEU A 133 9.87 -5.59 -20.21
CA LEU A 133 10.00 -4.92 -18.91
C LEU A 133 8.64 -4.44 -18.38
N ALA A 134 7.80 -3.86 -19.25
CA ALA A 134 6.45 -3.43 -18.88
C ALA A 134 5.57 -4.62 -18.46
N LEU A 135 5.60 -5.72 -19.20
CA LEU A 135 4.89 -6.95 -18.82
C LEU A 135 5.38 -7.48 -17.48
N GLY A 136 6.70 -7.55 -17.26
CA GLY A 136 7.29 -7.92 -15.99
C GLY A 136 6.84 -7.01 -14.84
N GLY A 137 6.77 -5.71 -15.08
CA GLY A 137 6.28 -4.70 -14.13
C GLY A 137 4.80 -4.90 -13.78
N PHE A 138 3.93 -5.13 -14.77
CA PHE A 138 2.52 -5.41 -14.51
C PHE A 138 2.30 -6.73 -13.77
N LEU A 139 3.02 -7.80 -14.12
CA LEU A 139 2.97 -9.07 -13.40
C LEU A 139 3.40 -8.90 -11.94
N LEU A 140 4.41 -8.06 -11.68
CA LEU A 140 4.81 -7.70 -10.32
C LEU A 140 3.70 -6.92 -9.62
N ALA A 141 3.11 -5.92 -10.27
CA ALA A 141 2.01 -5.13 -9.70
C ALA A 141 0.80 -6.00 -9.34
N PHE A 142 0.41 -6.96 -10.19
CA PHE A 142 -0.66 -7.93 -9.89
C PHE A 142 -0.33 -8.81 -8.67
N ARG A 143 0.90 -9.29 -8.56
CA ARG A 143 1.34 -10.00 -7.33
C ARG A 143 1.29 -9.13 -6.08
N MET A 144 1.47 -7.82 -6.22
CA MET A 144 1.31 -6.88 -5.10
C MET A 144 -0.17 -6.67 -4.78
N ALA A 145 -1.05 -6.60 -5.77
CA ALA A 145 -2.50 -6.55 -5.57
C ALA A 145 -3.01 -7.77 -4.78
N ASP A 146 -2.55 -8.98 -5.10
CA ASP A 146 -2.92 -10.18 -4.33
C ASP A 146 -2.55 -10.04 -2.84
N ARG A 147 -1.36 -9.49 -2.55
CA ARG A 147 -0.90 -9.24 -1.19
C ARG A 147 -1.68 -8.13 -0.49
N ILE A 148 -2.06 -7.08 -1.22
CA ILE A 148 -2.94 -6.02 -0.73
C ILE A 148 -4.28 -6.63 -0.31
N SER A 149 -4.89 -7.43 -1.19
CA SER A 149 -6.20 -8.05 -0.90
C SER A 149 -6.15 -8.95 0.33
N ALA A 150 -5.10 -9.77 0.47
CA ALA A 150 -4.90 -10.60 1.66
C ALA A 150 -4.69 -9.75 2.93
N THR A 151 -3.95 -8.64 2.83
CA THR A 151 -3.69 -7.75 3.96
C THR A 151 -4.95 -6.99 4.39
N LEU A 152 -5.71 -6.45 3.44
CA LEU A 152 -6.98 -5.77 3.70
C LEU A 152 -7.99 -6.74 4.32
N TRP A 153 -8.05 -7.98 3.83
CA TRP A 153 -8.89 -9.01 4.43
C TRP A 153 -8.55 -9.28 5.90
N LEU A 154 -7.26 -9.33 6.26
CA LEU A 154 -6.85 -9.47 7.66
C LEU A 154 -7.28 -8.28 8.51
N VAL A 155 -7.18 -7.05 7.97
CA VAL A 155 -7.66 -5.83 8.64
C VAL A 155 -9.16 -5.90 8.88
N GLU A 156 -9.95 -6.30 7.88
CA GLU A 156 -11.41 -6.49 8.01
C GLU A 156 -11.77 -7.55 9.06
N CYS A 157 -10.97 -8.60 9.17
CA CYS A 157 -11.12 -9.63 10.19
C CYS A 157 -10.67 -9.19 11.60
N GLY A 158 -10.12 -7.98 11.76
CA GLY A 158 -9.54 -7.52 13.03
C GLY A 158 -8.29 -8.30 13.43
N ARG A 159 -7.55 -8.85 12.47
CA ARG A 159 -6.31 -9.61 12.69
C ARG A 159 -5.09 -8.84 12.24
N ALA A 160 -4.07 -8.81 13.08
CA ALA A 160 -2.78 -8.22 12.72
C ALA A 160 -1.95 -9.18 11.85
N LEU A 161 -1.20 -8.63 10.91
CA LEU A 161 -0.16 -9.35 10.18
C LEU A 161 0.94 -9.83 11.15
N PRO A 162 1.53 -11.02 10.92
CA PRO A 162 2.70 -11.46 11.68
C PRO A 162 3.87 -10.47 11.53
N ARG A 163 4.67 -10.31 12.58
CA ARG A 163 5.84 -9.39 12.62
C ARG A 163 6.78 -9.55 11.42
N ARG A 164 7.03 -10.78 10.98
CA ARG A 164 7.88 -11.08 9.82
C ARG A 164 7.36 -10.49 8.51
N ASP A 165 6.04 -10.39 8.37
CA ASP A 165 5.37 -9.93 7.16
C ASP A 165 5.17 -8.40 7.19
N LEU A 166 5.04 -7.82 8.39
CA LEU A 166 5.11 -6.36 8.61
C LEU A 166 6.49 -5.79 8.25
N LEU A 167 7.56 -6.49 8.64
CA LEU A 167 8.95 -6.06 8.40
C LEU A 167 9.52 -6.51 7.06
N GLN A 168 8.72 -7.13 6.20
CA GLN A 168 9.22 -7.74 4.97
C GLN A 168 9.69 -6.66 3.99
N ARG A 169 10.97 -6.28 4.06
CA ARG A 169 11.58 -5.36 3.11
C ARG A 169 11.76 -6.07 1.76
N PRO A 170 11.65 -5.36 0.63
CA PRO A 170 12.01 -5.94 -0.66
C PRO A 170 13.47 -6.44 -0.61
N GLY A 171 13.73 -7.62 -1.20
CA GLY A 171 14.96 -8.39 -0.98
C GLY A 171 16.27 -7.65 -1.25
N TRP A 172 16.26 -6.58 -2.05
CA TRP A 172 17.41 -5.73 -2.31
C TRP A 172 17.88 -4.93 -1.08
N ALA A 173 16.98 -4.61 -0.14
CA ALA A 173 17.35 -3.96 1.12
C ALA A 173 17.99 -4.92 2.14
N LEU A 174 17.80 -6.24 1.97
CA LEU A 174 18.40 -7.28 2.80
C LEU A 174 19.85 -7.62 2.39
N LEU A 175 20.29 -7.22 1.20
CA LEU A 175 21.67 -7.39 0.74
C LEU A 175 22.70 -6.64 1.63
N ARG A 176 22.26 -5.67 2.44
CA ARG A 176 23.12 -4.94 3.38
C ARG A 176 23.47 -5.71 4.67
N ARG A 177 22.87 -6.89 4.92
CA ARG A 177 23.16 -7.71 6.13
C ARG A 177 24.13 -8.87 5.91
N ARG A 178 24.63 -9.11 4.69
CA ARG A 178 25.64 -10.16 4.42
C ARG A 178 27.10 -9.68 4.50
N TYR A 179 27.33 -8.42 4.88
CA TYR A 179 28.67 -7.83 5.01
C TYR A 179 28.89 -7.21 6.41
N ARG A 180 28.54 -7.93 7.47
CA ARG A 180 29.06 -7.71 8.81
C ARG A 180 29.40 -9.03 9.46
#